data_AF-A0AAV2VN46-F1
#
_entry.id   AF-A0AAV2VN46-F1
#
_cell.length_a   1.000
_cell.length_b   1.000
_cell.length_c   1.000
_cell.angle_alpha   90.00
_cell.angle_beta   90.00
_cell.angle_gamma   90.00
#
_symmetry.space_group_name_H-M   'P 1'
#
loop_
_entity.id
_entity.type
_entity.pdbx_description
1 polymer ?
#
loop_
_entity_poly.entity_id
_entity_poly.type
_entity_poly.pdbx_seq_one_letter_code
_entity_poly.pdbx_strand_id
1 'polypeptide(L)'
;MKGYENLSQCIECKSELKAGAKKCAQCGSVQNWRRYTSPAVIVAGFILTWLSIWTAPPVKALFVEHKAEIKISILEGDHTKLTFMLSNIGNSPAALSEISIYNVDESGVEMTSYLNSVLDNQLLRENEAHIVTASNQSSIPSVIPHEILAAYTERYGAIDYNCYLILEYVQLSGTKEYLYSPFACYPTQQTRDDKDPFSEN
;
A
#
# COMPACT_ATOMS: atom_id res chain seq x y z
N MET A 1 -78.45 -18.08 35.66
CA MET A 1 -77.15 -18.77 35.69
C MET A 1 -76.06 -17.70 35.63
N LYS A 2 -75.35 -17.44 36.75
CA LYS A 2 -74.24 -16.48 36.76
C LYS A 2 -73.05 -17.16 36.09
N GLY A 3 -72.65 -16.68 34.91
CA GLY A 3 -71.43 -17.12 34.25
C GLY A 3 -70.23 -16.71 35.10
N TYR A 4 -69.44 -17.68 35.53
CA TYR A 4 -68.13 -17.42 36.12
C TYR A 4 -67.22 -16.88 35.02
N GLU A 5 -66.89 -15.59 35.04
CA GLU A 5 -65.81 -15.05 34.20
C GLU A 5 -64.49 -15.65 34.69
N ASN A 6 -63.82 -16.46 33.87
CA ASN A 6 -62.47 -16.91 34.15
C ASN A 6 -61.53 -15.70 34.16
N LEU A 7 -60.86 -15.46 35.28
CA LEU A 7 -59.84 -14.43 35.44
C LEU A 7 -58.45 -15.06 35.28
N SER A 8 -57.57 -14.34 34.59
CA SER A 8 -56.15 -14.65 34.46
C SER A 8 -55.34 -13.50 35.04
N GLN A 9 -54.09 -13.72 35.43
CA GLN A 9 -53.24 -12.65 35.97
C GLN A 9 -52.25 -12.14 34.93
N CYS A 10 -51.95 -10.84 34.97
CA CYS A 10 -50.87 -10.24 34.20
C CYS A 10 -49.53 -10.84 34.64
N ILE A 11 -48.69 -11.24 33.68
CA ILE A 11 -47.40 -11.87 34.00
C ILE A 11 -46.42 -10.87 34.64
N GLU A 12 -46.59 -9.57 34.40
CA GLU A 12 -45.62 -8.52 34.79
C GLU A 12 -46.03 -7.79 36.07
N CYS A 13 -47.26 -7.30 36.14
CA CYS A 13 -47.76 -6.55 37.31
C CYS A 13 -48.74 -7.35 38.19
N LYS A 14 -49.01 -8.62 37.85
CA LYS A 14 -49.90 -9.53 38.59
C LYS A 14 -51.35 -9.04 38.77
N SER A 15 -51.76 -7.99 38.07
CA SER A 15 -53.14 -7.50 38.10
C SER A 15 -54.09 -8.51 37.45
N GLU A 16 -55.36 -8.52 37.88
CA GLU A 16 -56.39 -9.35 37.29
C GLU A 16 -56.71 -8.90 35.85
N LEU A 17 -56.89 -9.88 34.96
CA LEU A 17 -57.19 -9.72 33.55
C LEU A 17 -58.33 -10.66 33.17
N LYS A 18 -59.24 -10.21 32.30
CA LYS A 18 -60.23 -11.10 31.68
C LYS A 18 -59.51 -12.21 30.90
N ALA A 19 -59.98 -13.45 30.99
CA ALA A 19 -59.43 -14.55 30.21
C ALA A 19 -59.37 -14.18 28.72
N GLY A 20 -58.19 -14.34 28.11
CA GLY A 20 -57.92 -14.01 26.71
C GLY A 20 -57.49 -12.55 26.43
N ALA A 21 -57.32 -11.72 27.45
CA ALA A 21 -56.80 -10.35 27.28
C ALA A 21 -55.36 -10.37 26.73
N LYS A 22 -55.14 -9.72 25.57
CA LYS A 22 -53.83 -9.67 24.89
C LYS A 22 -52.88 -8.61 25.45
N LYS A 23 -53.41 -7.63 26.18
CA LYS A 23 -52.66 -6.49 26.76
C LYS A 23 -53.21 -6.18 28.15
N CYS A 24 -52.33 -5.89 29.10
CA CYS A 24 -52.71 -5.44 30.42
C CYS A 24 -53.14 -3.96 30.36
N ALA A 25 -54.29 -3.63 30.96
CA ALA A 25 -54.78 -2.26 31.03
C ALA A 25 -53.98 -1.39 32.02
N GLN A 26 -53.37 -2.01 33.03
CA GLN A 26 -52.73 -1.29 34.14
C GLN A 26 -51.25 -0.97 33.88
N CYS A 27 -50.48 -1.92 33.31
CA CYS A 27 -49.07 -1.69 32.96
C CYS A 27 -48.82 -1.64 31.44
N GLY A 28 -49.83 -1.89 30.61
CA GLY A 28 -49.69 -1.85 29.16
C GLY A 28 -48.96 -3.05 28.54
N SER A 29 -48.56 -4.05 29.33
CA SER A 29 -47.75 -5.17 28.82
C SER A 29 -48.53 -6.19 28.00
N VAL A 30 -47.91 -6.70 26.94
CA VAL A 30 -48.51 -7.68 26.04
C VAL A 30 -48.37 -9.08 26.64
N GLN A 31 -49.47 -9.81 26.75
CA GLN A 31 -49.52 -11.13 27.43
C GLN A 31 -49.26 -12.32 26.49
N ASN A 32 -49.02 -12.07 25.21
CA ASN A 32 -48.80 -13.11 24.19
C ASN A 32 -47.30 -13.32 23.91
N TRP A 33 -46.95 -14.36 23.14
CA TRP A 33 -45.58 -14.71 22.73
C TRP A 33 -44.80 -13.53 22.11
N ARG A 34 -45.51 -12.55 21.54
CA ARG A 34 -44.96 -11.28 21.03
C ARG A 34 -44.20 -10.45 22.08
N ARG A 35 -44.36 -10.74 23.37
CA ARG A 35 -43.55 -10.17 24.46
C ARG A 35 -42.06 -10.54 24.33
N TYR A 36 -41.76 -11.73 23.80
CA TYR A 36 -40.38 -12.19 23.58
C TYR A 36 -39.77 -11.66 22.28
N THR A 37 -40.61 -11.15 21.36
CA THR A 37 -40.19 -10.56 20.09
C THR A 37 -40.46 -9.06 20.11
N SER A 38 -39.81 -8.35 21.03
CA SER A 38 -39.81 -6.88 20.98
C SER A 38 -39.23 -6.45 19.63
N PRO A 39 -39.90 -5.55 18.88
CA PRO A 39 -39.35 -5.00 17.64
C PRO A 39 -37.93 -4.44 17.81
N ALA A 40 -37.62 -3.90 19.00
CA ALA A 40 -36.28 -3.42 19.32
C ALA A 40 -35.22 -4.53 19.32
N VAL A 41 -35.54 -5.73 19.80
CA VAL A 41 -34.62 -6.88 19.80
C VAL A 41 -34.40 -7.39 18.38
N ILE A 42 -35.45 -7.41 17.56
CA ILE A 42 -35.36 -7.79 16.14
C ILE A 42 -34.46 -6.80 15.39
N VAL A 43 -34.70 -5.49 15.54
CA VAL A 43 -33.89 -4.44 14.90
C VAL A 43 -32.45 -4.48 15.39
N ALA A 44 -32.21 -4.62 16.69
CA ALA A 44 -30.86 -4.76 17.23
C ALA A 44 -30.15 -6.00 16.67
N GLY A 45 -30.86 -7.13 16.55
CA GLY A 45 -30.36 -8.33 15.90
C GLY A 45 -29.95 -8.06 14.46
N PHE A 46 -30.82 -7.45 13.65
CA PHE A 46 -30.51 -7.08 12.26
C PHE A 46 -29.28 -6.17 12.15
N ILE A 47 -29.18 -5.13 12.98
CA ILE A 47 -28.02 -4.22 12.99
C ILE A 47 -26.74 -5.00 13.31
N LEU A 48 -26.76 -5.84 14.35
CA LEU A 48 -25.61 -6.66 14.72
C LEU A 48 -25.23 -7.67 13.62
N THR A 49 -26.22 -8.24 12.93
CA THR A 49 -25.96 -9.17 11.81
C THR A 49 -25.29 -8.43 10.64
N TRP A 50 -25.78 -7.24 10.28
CA TRP A 50 -25.18 -6.38 9.25
C TRP A 50 -23.75 -5.97 9.58
N LEU A 51 -23.50 -5.54 10.83
CA LEU A 51 -22.15 -5.20 11.31
C LEU A 51 -21.21 -6.43 11.29
N SER A 52 -21.73 -7.61 11.60
CA SER A 52 -20.96 -8.86 11.55
C SER A 52 -20.57 -9.22 10.12
N ILE A 53 -21.44 -9.00 9.14
CA ILE A 53 -21.13 -9.23 7.71
C ILE A 53 -20.10 -8.20 7.23
N TRP A 54 -20.22 -6.93 7.60
CA TRP A 54 -19.27 -5.88 7.22
C TRP A 54 -17.87 -6.09 7.79
N THR A 55 -17.76 -6.70 8.98
CA THR A 55 -16.46 -6.99 9.59
C THR A 55 -15.80 -8.25 9.02
N ALA A 56 -16.55 -9.07 8.26
CA ALA A 56 -16.04 -10.29 7.66
C ALA A 56 -14.90 -9.98 6.66
N PRO A 57 -13.74 -10.66 6.76
CA PRO A 57 -12.62 -10.50 5.82
C PRO A 57 -12.97 -10.56 4.32
N PRO A 58 -13.86 -11.46 3.84
CA PRO A 58 -14.19 -11.53 2.42
C PRO A 58 -14.91 -10.28 1.90
N VAL A 59 -15.69 -9.59 2.73
CA VAL A 59 -16.37 -8.35 2.32
C VAL A 59 -15.37 -7.22 2.21
N LYS A 60 -14.43 -7.12 3.15
CA LYS A 60 -13.34 -6.13 3.09
C LYS A 60 -12.50 -6.32 1.82
N ALA A 61 -12.16 -7.56 1.47
CA ALA A 61 -11.36 -7.87 0.29
C ALA A 61 -11.99 -7.38 -1.03
N LEU A 62 -13.33 -7.26 -1.11
CA LEU A 62 -14.01 -6.74 -2.29
C LEU A 62 -13.89 -5.21 -2.44
N PHE A 63 -13.59 -4.49 -1.35
CA PHE A 63 -13.43 -3.03 -1.36
C PHE A 63 -11.98 -2.58 -1.24
N VAL A 64 -11.05 -3.50 -1.00
CA VAL A 64 -9.63 -3.18 -0.99
C VAL A 64 -9.15 -3.09 -2.44
N GLU A 65 -8.69 -1.90 -2.83
CA GLU A 65 -7.99 -1.71 -4.09
C GLU A 65 -6.71 -2.55 -4.08
N HIS A 66 -6.55 -3.42 -5.09
CA HIS A 66 -5.38 -4.27 -5.22
C HIS A 66 -4.32 -3.54 -6.02
N LYS A 67 -3.29 -3.06 -5.33
CA LYS A 67 -2.24 -2.22 -5.89
C LYS A 67 -0.88 -2.58 -5.29
N ALA A 68 0.13 -2.71 -6.14
CA ALA A 68 1.51 -2.81 -5.72
C ALA A 68 2.01 -1.43 -5.24
N GLU A 69 2.74 -1.41 -4.14
CA GLU A 69 3.39 -0.21 -3.62
C GLU A 69 4.87 -0.51 -3.46
N ILE A 70 5.67 0.00 -4.40
CA ILE A 70 7.10 -0.27 -4.45
C ILE A 70 7.86 0.78 -3.62
N LYS A 71 8.82 0.31 -2.81
CA LYS A 71 9.81 1.15 -2.10
C LYS A 71 11.21 0.77 -2.53
N ILE A 72 12.07 1.78 -2.61
CA ILE A 72 13.46 1.63 -3.01
C ILE A 72 14.36 2.25 -1.94
N SER A 73 15.50 1.63 -1.70
CA SER A 73 16.63 2.20 -0.96
C SER A 73 17.92 1.88 -1.69
N ILE A 74 18.68 2.89 -2.04
CA ILE A 74 19.98 2.72 -2.72
C ILE A 74 21.02 2.34 -1.67
N LEU A 75 21.78 1.28 -1.94
CA LEU A 75 22.78 0.75 -1.00
C LEU A 75 24.18 1.23 -1.41
N GLU A 76 24.57 0.94 -2.64
CA GLU A 76 25.90 1.26 -3.17
C GLU A 76 25.84 1.25 -4.70
N GLY A 77 26.85 1.82 -5.35
CA GLY A 77 26.98 1.76 -6.80
C GLY A 77 28.28 2.36 -7.26
N ASP A 78 28.84 1.77 -8.32
CA ASP A 78 30.04 2.21 -9.00
C ASP A 78 29.70 2.64 -10.44
N HIS A 79 30.72 2.87 -11.26
CA HIS A 79 30.54 3.28 -12.65
C HIS A 79 29.98 2.20 -13.59
N THR A 80 29.67 0.99 -13.10
CA THR A 80 29.21 -0.14 -13.92
C THR A 80 27.93 -0.78 -13.39
N LYS A 81 27.72 -0.74 -12.07
CA LYS A 81 26.60 -1.37 -11.39
C LYS A 81 26.04 -0.50 -10.27
N LEU A 82 24.73 -0.61 -10.09
CA LEU A 82 23.99 -0.03 -8.98
C LEU A 82 23.36 -1.18 -8.16
N THR A 83 23.57 -1.15 -6.85
CA THR A 83 22.93 -2.07 -5.91
C THR A 83 21.90 -1.31 -5.07
N PHE A 84 20.66 -1.77 -5.09
CA PHE A 84 19.57 -1.19 -4.32
C PHE A 84 18.66 -2.27 -3.74
N MET A 85 18.01 -1.95 -2.62
CA MET A 85 16.93 -2.75 -2.06
C MET A 85 15.61 -2.30 -2.67
N LEU A 86 14.82 -3.27 -3.10
CA LEU A 86 13.51 -3.12 -3.71
C LEU A 86 12.50 -3.91 -2.90
N SER A 87 11.40 -3.32 -2.47
CA SER A 87 10.33 -4.05 -1.78
C SER A 87 8.96 -3.65 -2.26
N ASN A 88 8.07 -4.62 -2.46
CA ASN A 88 6.66 -4.37 -2.71
C ASN A 88 5.91 -4.50 -1.39
N ILE A 89 5.56 -3.37 -0.78
CA ILE A 89 4.76 -3.33 0.46
C ILE A 89 3.24 -3.28 0.18
N GLY A 90 2.86 -3.35 -1.10
CA GLY A 90 1.47 -3.38 -1.54
C GLY A 90 0.81 -4.73 -1.29
N ASN A 91 -0.45 -4.80 -1.71
CA ASN A 91 -1.33 -5.96 -1.54
C ASN A 91 -1.63 -6.68 -2.88
N SER A 92 -0.83 -6.41 -3.90
CA SER A 92 -0.93 -6.99 -5.24
C SER A 92 0.48 -7.06 -5.83
N PRO A 93 0.81 -8.09 -6.65
CA PRO A 93 2.10 -8.16 -7.29
C PRO A 93 2.20 -7.15 -8.44
N ALA A 94 3.43 -6.84 -8.84
CA ALA A 94 3.72 -6.05 -10.04
C ALA A 94 4.85 -6.68 -10.84
N ALA A 95 4.90 -6.44 -12.15
CA ALA A 95 6.02 -6.84 -12.99
C ALA A 95 7.02 -5.69 -13.11
N LEU A 96 8.30 -5.94 -12.86
CA LEU A 96 9.34 -4.96 -13.13
C LEU A 96 9.60 -4.90 -14.64
N SER A 97 9.44 -3.71 -15.22
CA SER A 97 9.53 -3.47 -16.66
C SER A 97 10.90 -2.90 -17.03
N GLU A 98 11.34 -1.86 -16.32
CA GLU A 98 12.57 -1.15 -16.63
C GLU A 98 13.21 -0.57 -15.36
N ILE A 99 14.54 -0.53 -15.36
CA ILE A 99 15.36 0.19 -14.39
C ILE A 99 16.22 1.18 -15.18
N SER A 100 16.18 2.46 -14.85
CA SER A 100 17.04 3.47 -15.48
C SER A 100 17.54 4.51 -14.49
N ILE A 101 18.72 5.08 -14.77
CA ILE A 101 19.28 6.22 -14.04
C ILE A 101 19.16 7.43 -14.94
N TYR A 102 18.52 8.48 -14.45
CA TYR A 102 18.49 9.79 -15.08
C TYR A 102 19.41 10.74 -14.32
N ASN A 103 20.24 11.48 -15.05
CA ASN A 103 21.08 12.53 -14.49
C ASN A 103 21.28 13.67 -15.50
N VAL A 104 21.66 14.83 -14.98
CA VAL A 104 22.16 15.95 -15.80
C VAL A 104 23.65 16.07 -15.53
N ASP A 105 24.47 16.06 -16.58
CA ASP A 105 25.91 16.21 -16.44
C ASP A 105 26.32 17.66 -16.11
N GLU A 106 27.61 17.89 -15.87
CA GLU A 106 28.15 19.23 -15.58
C GLU A 106 27.99 20.21 -16.76
N SER A 107 27.81 19.68 -17.98
CA SER A 107 27.58 20.47 -19.20
C SER A 107 26.11 20.83 -19.39
N GLY A 108 25.20 20.37 -18.52
CA GLY A 108 23.76 20.56 -18.63
C GLY A 108 23.08 19.59 -19.60
N VAL A 109 23.78 18.53 -20.04
CA VAL A 109 23.24 17.51 -20.92
C VAL A 109 22.52 16.44 -20.10
N GLU A 110 21.27 16.19 -20.46
CA GLU A 110 20.47 15.13 -19.86
C GLU A 110 20.91 13.76 -20.36
N MET A 111 21.11 12.82 -19.43
CA MET A 111 21.54 11.45 -19.71
C MET A 111 20.63 10.45 -19.01
N THR A 112 20.20 9.43 -19.76
CA THR A 112 19.46 8.28 -19.23
C THR A 112 20.24 7.00 -19.50
N SER A 113 20.57 6.27 -18.45
CA SER A 113 21.27 5.00 -18.51
C SER A 113 20.34 3.85 -18.13
N TYR A 114 20.02 2.98 -19.07
CA TYR A 114 19.17 1.80 -18.85
C TYR A 114 19.96 0.66 -18.21
N LEU A 115 19.48 0.10 -17.11
CA LEU A 115 20.17 -0.96 -16.39
C LEU A 115 19.48 -2.30 -16.64
N ASN A 116 20.28 -3.36 -16.72
CA ASN A 116 19.79 -4.73 -16.78
C ASN A 116 19.97 -5.39 -15.41
N SER A 117 18.97 -6.14 -14.95
CA SER A 117 18.98 -6.87 -13.70
C SER A 117 18.42 -8.28 -13.84
N VAL A 118 18.66 -9.12 -12.85
CA VAL A 118 18.06 -10.46 -12.80
C VAL A 118 16.54 -10.39 -12.59
N LEU A 119 16.02 -9.30 -12.03
CA LEU A 119 14.59 -9.10 -11.80
C LEU A 119 13.83 -8.60 -13.03
N ASP A 120 14.51 -8.35 -14.15
CA ASP A 120 13.85 -7.93 -15.37
C ASP A 120 12.88 -9.02 -15.82
N ASN A 121 11.61 -8.66 -16.06
CA ASN A 121 10.51 -9.58 -16.35
C ASN A 121 10.13 -10.52 -15.19
N GLN A 122 10.59 -10.29 -13.97
CA GLN A 122 10.12 -10.99 -12.78
C GLN A 122 8.97 -10.25 -12.08
N LEU A 123 8.16 -11.03 -11.36
CA LEU A 123 7.10 -10.50 -10.50
C LEU A 123 7.66 -10.10 -9.14
N LEU A 124 7.41 -8.86 -8.76
CA LEU A 124 7.59 -8.33 -7.41
C LEU A 124 6.37 -8.71 -6.58
N ARG A 125 6.50 -9.79 -5.80
CA ARG A 125 5.42 -10.33 -4.97
C ARG A 125 5.14 -9.46 -3.75
N GLU A 126 3.94 -9.58 -3.19
CA GLU A 126 3.53 -8.79 -2.03
C GLU A 126 4.40 -9.11 -0.81
N ASN A 127 4.80 -8.06 -0.09
CA ASN A 127 5.59 -8.12 1.14
C ASN A 127 6.95 -8.82 0.96
N GLU A 128 7.45 -8.95 -0.26
CA GLU A 128 8.79 -9.44 -0.53
C GLU A 128 9.76 -8.25 -0.72
N ALA A 129 11.02 -8.50 -0.37
CA ALA A 129 12.13 -7.57 -0.55
C ALA A 129 13.27 -8.28 -1.27
N HIS A 130 13.88 -7.58 -2.21
CA HIS A 130 14.98 -8.06 -3.04
C HIS A 130 16.14 -7.07 -2.95
N ILE A 131 17.36 -7.62 -2.88
CA ILE A 131 18.57 -6.86 -3.17
C ILE A 131 18.84 -7.04 -4.66
N VAL A 132 18.86 -5.94 -5.39
CA VAL A 132 18.98 -5.90 -6.84
C VAL A 132 20.31 -5.29 -7.18
N THR A 133 21.12 -6.02 -7.94
CA THR A 133 22.29 -5.45 -8.63
C THR A 133 21.93 -5.31 -10.09
N ALA A 134 21.83 -4.06 -10.55
CA ALA A 134 21.54 -3.71 -11.93
C ALA A 134 22.78 -3.10 -12.58
N SER A 135 23.05 -3.43 -13.84
CA SER A 135 24.30 -3.06 -14.52
C SER A 135 24.05 -2.55 -15.94
N ASN A 136 24.97 -1.71 -16.42
CA ASN A 136 25.03 -1.25 -17.80
C ASN A 136 26.37 -1.65 -18.42
N GLN A 137 26.41 -1.88 -19.73
CA GLN A 137 27.66 -2.17 -20.45
C GLN A 137 28.56 -0.92 -20.60
N SER A 138 27.97 0.26 -20.48
CA SER A 138 28.60 1.58 -20.49
C SER A 138 28.77 2.13 -19.08
N SER A 139 29.59 3.18 -18.96
CA SER A 139 29.79 3.90 -17.70
C SER A 139 28.48 4.56 -17.23
N ILE A 140 28.15 4.40 -15.95
CA ILE A 140 27.01 5.02 -15.27
C ILE A 140 27.48 5.96 -14.14
N PRO A 141 26.63 6.89 -13.67
CA PRO A 141 26.95 7.69 -12.50
C PRO A 141 27.19 6.80 -11.27
N SER A 142 28.29 7.07 -10.54
CA SER A 142 28.62 6.31 -9.33
C SER A 142 27.88 6.89 -8.14
N VAL A 143 27.40 6.05 -7.23
CA VAL A 143 26.71 6.51 -6.01
C VAL A 143 27.72 7.13 -5.05
N ILE A 144 27.36 8.22 -4.37
CA ILE A 144 28.14 8.73 -3.23
C ILE A 144 27.84 7.85 -2.00
N PRO A 145 28.84 7.20 -1.38
CA PRO A 145 28.64 6.37 -0.21
C PRO A 145 27.95 7.10 0.95
N HIS A 146 27.13 6.38 1.71
CA HIS A 146 26.36 6.95 2.82
C HIS A 146 27.25 7.61 3.88
N GLU A 147 28.44 7.06 4.14
CA GLU A 147 29.39 7.61 5.10
C GLU A 147 29.88 9.00 4.70
N ILE A 148 30.11 9.20 3.40
CA ILE A 148 30.52 10.50 2.83
C ILE A 148 29.35 11.48 2.89
N LEU A 149 28.13 11.02 2.55
CA LEU A 149 26.92 11.83 2.62
C LEU A 149 26.65 12.32 4.04
N ALA A 150 26.76 11.43 5.04
CA ALA A 150 26.55 11.76 6.44
C ALA A 150 27.58 12.80 6.93
N ALA A 151 28.86 12.58 6.65
CA ALA A 151 29.94 13.48 7.04
C ALA A 151 29.83 14.87 6.36
N TYR A 152 29.46 14.91 5.08
CA TYR A 152 29.22 16.17 4.37
C TYR A 152 28.01 16.91 4.95
N THR A 153 26.91 16.19 5.20
CA THR A 153 25.66 16.80 5.69
C THR A 153 25.84 17.40 7.08
N GLU A 154 26.57 16.73 7.95
CA GLU A 154 26.91 17.23 9.29
C GLU A 154 27.73 18.52 9.23
N ARG A 155 28.64 18.64 8.27
CA ARG A 155 29.61 19.76 8.19
C ARG A 155 29.15 20.94 7.34
N TYR A 156 28.45 20.68 6.25
CA TYR A 156 28.13 21.66 5.21
C TYR A 156 26.62 21.80 4.94
N GLY A 157 25.77 20.95 5.51
CA GLY A 157 24.32 20.98 5.31
C GLY A 157 23.85 20.11 4.13
N ALA A 158 22.71 20.45 3.54
CA ALA A 158 22.08 19.58 2.54
C ALA A 158 22.96 19.35 1.30
N ILE A 159 23.02 18.10 0.84
CA ILE A 159 23.61 17.73 -0.45
C ILE A 159 22.55 17.77 -1.55
N ASP A 160 22.97 18.10 -2.77
CA ASP A 160 22.11 18.05 -3.93
C ASP A 160 21.97 16.61 -4.46
N TYR A 161 20.76 16.24 -4.85
CA TYR A 161 20.47 14.95 -5.47
C TYR A 161 20.42 15.14 -6.98
N ASN A 162 21.55 14.88 -7.61
CA ASN A 162 21.80 15.08 -9.04
C ASN A 162 21.50 13.84 -9.91
N CYS A 163 21.13 12.71 -9.30
CA CYS A 163 20.67 11.52 -10.00
C CYS A 163 19.29 11.05 -9.52
N TYR A 164 18.56 10.39 -10.42
CA TYR A 164 17.27 9.78 -10.16
C TYR A 164 17.28 8.34 -10.65
N LEU A 165 17.02 7.39 -9.75
CA LEU A 165 16.72 6.02 -10.12
C LEU A 165 15.23 5.96 -10.47
N ILE A 166 14.94 5.54 -11.68
CA ILE A 166 13.60 5.41 -12.24
C ILE A 166 13.31 3.92 -12.37
N LEU A 167 12.25 3.46 -11.70
CA LEU A 167 11.68 2.13 -11.91
C LEU A 167 10.36 2.24 -12.66
N GLU A 168 10.27 1.60 -13.82
CA GLU A 168 9.00 1.33 -14.48
C GLU A 168 8.49 -0.04 -14.04
N TYR A 169 7.25 -0.11 -13.57
CA TYR A 169 6.60 -1.36 -13.23
C TYR A 169 5.15 -1.39 -13.70
N VAL A 170 4.63 -2.60 -13.92
CA VAL A 170 3.28 -2.83 -14.42
C VAL A 170 2.45 -3.49 -13.34
N GLN A 171 1.35 -2.83 -12.96
CA GLN A 171 0.35 -3.38 -12.03
C GLN A 171 -0.37 -4.58 -12.66
N LEU A 172 -1.00 -5.44 -11.84
CA LEU A 172 -1.86 -6.53 -12.36
C LEU A 172 -3.00 -6.03 -13.26
N SER A 173 -3.45 -4.79 -13.10
CA SER A 173 -4.44 -4.14 -13.97
C SER A 173 -3.92 -3.87 -15.40
N GLY A 174 -2.61 -4.02 -15.64
CA GLY A 174 -1.95 -3.60 -16.88
C GLY A 174 -1.53 -2.12 -16.89
N THR A 175 -1.78 -1.38 -15.81
CA THR A 175 -1.37 0.02 -15.69
C THR A 175 0.13 0.12 -15.46
N LYS A 176 0.81 0.98 -16.23
CA LYS A 176 2.22 1.32 -16.01
C LYS A 176 2.35 2.41 -14.95
N GLU A 177 3.28 2.22 -14.01
CA GLU A 177 3.63 3.20 -12.99
C GLU A 177 5.15 3.42 -12.96
N TYR A 178 5.53 4.62 -12.54
CA TYR A 178 6.91 5.08 -12.45
C TYR A 178 7.22 5.47 -11.01
N LEU A 179 8.35 4.98 -10.49
CA LEU A 179 8.87 5.37 -9.19
C LEU A 179 10.21 6.07 -9.37
N TYR A 180 10.31 7.28 -8.82
CA TYR A 180 11.50 8.12 -8.87
C TYR A 180 12.14 8.15 -7.48
N SER A 181 13.39 7.68 -7.38
CA SER A 181 14.17 7.70 -6.16
C SER A 181 15.42 8.59 -6.35
N PRO A 182 15.44 9.80 -5.77
CA PRO A 182 16.57 10.70 -5.90
C PRO A 182 17.77 10.20 -5.09
N PHE A 183 18.98 10.42 -5.61
CA PHE A 183 20.23 10.13 -4.91
C PHE A 183 21.37 11.02 -5.38
N ALA A 184 22.40 11.09 -4.55
CA ALA A 184 23.61 11.83 -4.86
C ALA A 184 24.62 10.91 -5.57
N CYS A 185 25.18 11.39 -6.67
CA CYS A 185 26.07 10.61 -7.52
C CYS A 185 27.24 11.45 -8.05
N TYR A 186 28.33 10.78 -8.40
CA TYR A 186 29.38 11.35 -9.22
C TYR A 186 29.00 11.21 -10.71
N PRO A 187 29.10 12.28 -11.52
CA PRO A 187 28.82 12.21 -12.94
C PRO A 187 29.77 11.26 -13.65
N THR A 188 29.34 10.70 -14.77
CA THR A 188 30.23 9.92 -15.64
C THR A 188 31.26 10.85 -16.26
N GLN A 189 32.55 10.62 -16.02
CA GLN A 189 33.59 11.27 -16.82
C GLN A 189 33.42 10.79 -18.26
N GLN A 190 32.86 11.62 -19.14
CA GLN A 190 33.07 11.42 -20.57
C GLN A 190 34.57 11.60 -20.77
N THR A 191 35.26 10.54 -21.20
CA THR A 191 36.49 10.71 -21.96
C THR A 191 36.12 11.61 -23.13
N ARG A 192 36.47 12.90 -23.05
CA ARG A 192 36.69 13.67 -24.27
C ARG A 192 37.61 12.80 -25.11
N ASP A 193 37.17 12.44 -26.31
CA ASP A 193 38.13 12.21 -27.39
C ASP A 193 38.90 13.53 -27.50
N ASP A 194 40.01 13.63 -26.75
CA ASP A 194 41.07 14.55 -27.04
C ASP A 194 41.56 14.14 -28.43
N LYS A 195 40.96 14.74 -29.46
CA LYS A 195 41.70 14.99 -30.68
C LYS A 195 42.86 15.88 -30.28
N ASP A 196 43.97 15.26 -29.93
CA ASP A 196 45.29 15.89 -29.91
C ASP A 196 45.44 16.70 -31.22
N PRO A 197 45.57 18.04 -31.18
CA PRO A 197 45.98 18.80 -32.35
C PRO A 197 47.48 18.67 -32.63
N PHE A 198 48.20 17.86 -31.85
CA PHE A 198 49.65 17.70 -31.93
C PHE A 198 50.03 16.23 -32.17
N SER A 199 49.60 15.68 -33.31
CA SER A 199 50.40 14.64 -33.97
C SER A 199 51.11 15.26 -35.15
N GLU A 200 52.44 15.26 -35.06
CA GLU A 200 53.46 15.78 -35.97
C GLU A 200 53.17 15.60 -37.47
N ASN A 201 53.36 16.68 -38.24
CA ASN A 201 54.26 16.76 -39.40
C ASN A 201 54.49 18.22 -39.81
#